data_AF-A0A1W9MQK9-F1
#
_entry.id   AF-A0A1W9MQK9-F1
#
_cell.length_a   1.000
_cell.length_b   1.000
_cell.length_c   1.000
_cell.angle_alpha   90.00
_cell.angle_beta   90.00
_cell.angle_gamma   90.00
#
_symmetry.space_group_name_H-M   'P 1'
#
loop_
_entity.id
_entity.type
_entity.pdbx_description
1 polymer ?
#
loop_
_entity_poly.entity_id
_entity_poly.type
_entity_poly.pdbx_seq_one_letter_code
_entity_poly.pdbx_strand_id
1 'polypeptide(L)'
;MSYKKFTLEKVIYDFSLEFLKIPLFENIKPISMSDSYSKILAKGLKIALPSGSEKIRNELIVMPILLEIQDINNEIFSIHSGVNLNVDKKKGLIGECDFVLSLSRITEFIDIPVFCIVEAKKQDIEAGLGKCASQMVGSRIFNQKRNSGIKIIFGCVTTGAEWRFLKLQDEKLLLDSDEYYISNVDEIIGVFQEIVNFYKPYLKGQ
;
A
#
# COMPACT_ATOMS: atom_id res chain seq x y z
N MET A 1 12.15 12.69 13.48
CA MET A 1 10.73 12.31 13.63
C MET A 1 10.56 10.87 13.16
N SER A 2 9.41 10.24 13.31
CA SER A 2 9.11 8.92 12.73
C SER A 2 7.85 9.04 11.87
N TYR A 3 7.56 8.06 11.01
CA TYR A 3 6.38 8.05 10.13
C TYR A 3 5.08 8.37 10.90
N LYS A 4 4.96 7.90 12.15
CA LYS A 4 3.79 8.13 13.03
C LYS A 4 3.51 9.60 13.38
N LYS A 5 4.46 10.52 13.13
CA LYS A 5 4.32 11.95 13.46
C LYS A 5 3.85 12.81 12.28
N PHE A 6 3.64 12.21 11.11
CA PHE A 6 3.22 12.94 9.93
C PHE A 6 1.70 13.03 9.83
N THR A 7 1.18 14.26 9.76
CA THR A 7 -0.14 14.55 9.20
C THR A 7 -0.02 14.70 7.68
N LEU A 8 -1.13 14.60 6.95
CA LEU A 8 -1.12 14.77 5.49
C LEU A 8 -0.56 16.14 5.08
N GLU A 9 -1.06 17.21 5.69
CA GLU A 9 -0.56 18.58 5.49
C GLU A 9 0.95 18.68 5.72
N LYS A 10 1.45 18.05 6.78
CA LYS A 10 2.88 18.07 7.09
C LYS A 10 3.72 17.39 6.01
N VAL A 11 3.28 16.27 5.45
CA VAL A 11 4.00 15.60 4.35
C VAL A 11 4.01 16.48 3.11
N ILE A 12 2.87 17.07 2.77
CA ILE A 12 2.71 17.97 1.63
C ILE A 12 3.70 19.14 1.74
N TYR A 13 3.75 19.80 2.89
CA TYR A 13 4.63 20.93 3.12
C TYR A 13 6.12 20.53 3.19
N ASP A 14 6.47 19.57 4.06
CA ASP A 14 7.87 19.18 4.32
C ASP A 14 8.57 18.62 3.08
N PHE A 15 7.82 18.03 2.14
CA PHE A 15 8.35 17.43 0.92
C PHE A 15 7.93 18.16 -0.37
N SER A 16 7.36 19.36 -0.24
CA SER A 16 6.96 20.22 -1.36
C SER A 16 6.10 19.50 -2.40
N LEU A 17 5.09 18.77 -1.94
CA LEU A 17 4.19 18.02 -2.81
C LEU A 17 2.97 18.87 -3.20
N GLU A 18 2.52 18.74 -4.43
CA GLU A 18 1.19 19.13 -4.87
C GLU A 18 0.21 18.01 -4.49
N PHE A 19 -0.91 18.35 -3.85
CA PHE A 19 -1.95 17.38 -3.50
C PHE A 19 -3.17 17.55 -4.39
N LEU A 20 -3.61 16.46 -5.02
CA LEU A 20 -4.76 16.44 -5.91
C LEU A 20 -5.65 15.24 -5.58
N LYS A 21 -6.97 15.44 -5.62
CA LYS A 21 -7.96 14.36 -5.58
C LYS A 21 -8.52 14.15 -6.98
N ILE A 22 -8.18 13.03 -7.61
CA ILE A 22 -8.53 12.71 -9.01
C ILE A 22 -8.83 11.21 -9.14
N PRO A 23 -9.62 10.77 -10.15
CA PRO A 23 -9.76 9.36 -10.43
C PRO A 23 -8.40 8.77 -10.82
N LEU A 24 -7.92 7.79 -10.05
CA LEU A 24 -6.63 7.12 -10.31
C LEU A 24 -6.79 5.86 -11.17
N PHE A 25 -7.94 5.21 -11.09
CA PHE A 25 -8.22 3.97 -11.79
C PHE A 25 -9.51 4.13 -12.61
N GLU A 26 -9.42 3.85 -13.90
CA GLU A 26 -10.58 3.88 -14.80
C GLU A 26 -10.90 2.46 -15.26
N ASN A 27 -12.18 2.12 -15.31
CA ASN A 27 -12.66 0.82 -15.82
C ASN A 27 -12.03 -0.39 -15.11
N ILE A 28 -11.93 -0.34 -13.78
CA ILE A 28 -11.44 -1.46 -12.96
C ILE A 28 -12.23 -2.71 -13.32
N LYS A 29 -11.52 -3.78 -13.66
CA LYS A 29 -12.12 -5.10 -13.87
C LYS A 29 -12.07 -5.84 -12.54
N PRO A 30 -13.23 -6.12 -11.89
CA PRO A 30 -13.24 -6.91 -10.67
C PRO A 30 -12.63 -8.29 -10.92
N ILE A 31 -11.89 -8.80 -9.94
CA ILE A 31 -11.26 -10.12 -10.01
C ILE A 31 -11.74 -10.91 -8.81
N SER A 32 -12.40 -12.04 -9.09
CA SER A 32 -12.94 -12.89 -8.04
C SER A 32 -11.84 -13.51 -7.19
N MET A 33 -11.98 -13.33 -5.87
CA MET A 33 -11.11 -13.97 -4.89
C MET A 33 -11.26 -15.50 -4.95
N SER A 34 -10.15 -16.21 -4.87
CA SER A 34 -10.13 -17.67 -4.78
C SER A 34 -10.84 -18.20 -3.52
N ASP A 35 -11.33 -19.43 -3.60
CA ASP A 35 -11.97 -20.12 -2.47
C ASP A 35 -11.07 -20.27 -1.24
N SER A 36 -9.74 -20.36 -1.45
CA SER A 36 -8.73 -20.47 -0.40
C SER A 36 -8.74 -19.23 0.49
N TYR A 37 -8.66 -18.03 -0.11
CA TYR A 37 -8.56 -16.78 0.63
C TYR A 37 -9.94 -16.24 1.03
N SER A 38 -10.99 -16.48 0.24
CA SER A 38 -12.34 -16.00 0.55
C SER A 38 -12.89 -16.58 1.86
N LYS A 39 -12.64 -17.86 2.14
CA LYS A 39 -13.03 -18.50 3.41
C LYS A 39 -12.27 -17.93 4.61
N ILE A 40 -10.98 -17.62 4.44
CA ILE A 40 -10.15 -17.00 5.48
C ILE A 40 -10.64 -15.59 5.74
N LEU A 41 -10.81 -14.79 4.69
CA LEU A 41 -11.30 -13.41 4.76
C LEU A 41 -12.68 -13.35 5.41
N ALA A 42 -13.62 -14.22 5.03
CA ALA A 42 -14.96 -14.24 5.61
C ALA A 42 -14.95 -14.51 7.13
N LYS A 43 -14.04 -15.36 7.62
CA LYS A 43 -13.83 -15.56 9.06
C LYS A 43 -13.14 -14.35 9.68
N GLY A 44 -12.12 -13.83 9.00
CA GLY A 44 -11.34 -12.68 9.40
C GLY A 44 -12.19 -11.44 9.64
N LEU A 45 -13.11 -11.12 8.73
CA LEU A 45 -14.02 -9.97 8.84
C LEU A 45 -14.87 -10.00 10.12
N LYS A 46 -15.38 -11.18 10.49
CA LYS A 46 -16.19 -11.35 11.72
C LYS A 46 -15.40 -11.08 13.00
N ILE A 47 -14.08 -11.26 12.97
CA ILE A 47 -13.19 -11.08 14.11
C ILE A 47 -12.58 -9.67 14.10
N ALA A 48 -12.01 -9.28 12.95
CA ALA A 48 -11.19 -8.09 12.81
C ALA A 48 -12.00 -6.80 12.90
N LEU A 49 -13.15 -6.71 12.23
CA LEU A 49 -13.97 -5.49 12.22
C LEU A 49 -14.42 -5.03 13.62
N PRO A 50 -14.94 -5.91 14.50
CA PRO A 50 -15.31 -5.52 15.86
C PRO A 50 -14.12 -5.42 16.83
N SER A 51 -12.94 -5.97 16.52
CA SER A 51 -11.82 -6.07 17.47
C SER A 51 -11.19 -4.74 17.90
N GLY A 52 -11.33 -3.69 17.09
CA GLY A 52 -10.61 -2.42 17.30
C GLY A 52 -9.08 -2.52 17.22
N SER A 53 -8.53 -3.60 16.65
CA SER A 53 -7.08 -3.84 16.54
C SER A 53 -6.60 -3.70 15.09
N GLU A 54 -5.70 -2.74 14.84
CA GLU A 54 -4.98 -2.60 13.56
C GLU A 54 -4.25 -3.88 13.18
N LYS A 55 -3.60 -4.53 14.17
CA LYS A 55 -2.87 -5.77 13.93
C LYS A 55 -3.78 -6.91 13.46
N ILE A 56 -4.96 -7.06 14.07
CA ILE A 56 -5.92 -8.10 13.64
C ILE A 56 -6.48 -7.79 12.25
N ARG A 57 -6.71 -6.52 11.91
CA ARG A 57 -7.11 -6.11 10.54
C ARG A 57 -6.01 -6.42 9.53
N ASN A 58 -4.75 -6.15 9.86
CA ASN A 58 -3.60 -6.48 9.01
C ASN A 58 -3.53 -7.99 8.73
N GLU A 59 -3.60 -8.81 9.77
CA GLU A 59 -3.44 -10.26 9.64
C GLU A 59 -4.64 -10.97 9.00
N LEU A 60 -5.87 -10.51 9.28
CA LEU A 60 -7.09 -11.23 8.90
C LEU A 60 -7.90 -10.60 7.76
N ILE A 61 -7.56 -9.39 7.33
CA ILE A 61 -8.22 -8.72 6.19
C ILE A 61 -7.19 -8.35 5.13
N VAL A 62 -6.18 -7.55 5.48
CA VAL A 62 -5.23 -7.00 4.50
C VAL A 62 -4.36 -8.10 3.93
N MET A 63 -3.75 -8.94 4.77
CA MET A 63 -2.86 -10.01 4.34
C MET A 63 -3.54 -11.01 3.38
N PRO A 64 -4.73 -11.57 3.65
CA PRO A 64 -5.42 -12.45 2.69
C PRO A 64 -5.64 -11.82 1.31
N ILE A 65 -5.97 -10.53 1.24
CA ILE A 65 -6.13 -9.81 -0.04
C ILE A 65 -4.79 -9.67 -0.75
N LEU A 66 -3.72 -9.30 -0.03
CA LEU A 66 -2.39 -9.17 -0.63
C LEU A 66 -1.82 -10.51 -1.12
N LEU A 67 -2.07 -11.61 -0.40
CA LEU A 67 -1.68 -12.96 -0.81
C LEU A 67 -2.43 -13.39 -2.08
N GLU A 68 -3.73 -13.14 -2.17
CA GLU A 68 -4.49 -13.38 -3.41
C GLU A 68 -3.85 -12.66 -4.61
N ILE A 69 -3.49 -11.38 -4.45
CA ILE A 69 -2.83 -10.60 -5.51
C ILE A 69 -1.45 -11.17 -5.85
N GLN A 70 -0.68 -11.61 -4.86
CA GLN A 70 0.62 -12.22 -5.07
C GLN A 70 0.52 -13.53 -5.87
N ASP A 71 -0.43 -14.39 -5.49
CA ASP A 71 -0.66 -15.69 -6.11
C ASP A 71 -1.10 -15.55 -7.57
N ILE A 72 -2.07 -14.66 -7.86
CA ILE A 72 -2.54 -14.38 -9.23
C ILE A 72 -1.38 -13.91 -10.13
N ASN A 73 -0.35 -13.29 -9.55
CA ASN A 73 0.79 -12.76 -10.27
C ASN A 73 2.04 -13.66 -10.17
N ASN A 74 1.92 -14.94 -9.81
CA ASN A 74 3.03 -15.91 -9.75
C ASN A 74 4.21 -15.44 -8.88
N GLU A 75 3.89 -14.78 -7.75
CA GLU A 75 4.87 -14.33 -6.75
C GLU A 75 5.96 -13.42 -7.34
N ILE A 76 5.62 -12.58 -8.32
CA ILE A 76 6.58 -11.62 -8.93
C ILE A 76 7.00 -10.48 -7.98
N PHE A 77 6.36 -10.39 -6.81
CA PHE A 77 6.66 -9.40 -5.79
C PHE A 77 6.58 -10.03 -4.40
N SER A 78 7.26 -9.43 -3.43
CA SER A 78 7.29 -9.84 -2.03
C SER A 78 6.41 -8.94 -1.18
N ILE A 79 5.86 -9.51 -0.10
CA ILE A 79 5.07 -8.81 0.92
C ILE A 79 5.89 -8.79 2.21
N HIS A 80 6.28 -7.61 2.68
CA HIS A 80 6.94 -7.44 3.97
C HIS A 80 5.97 -6.80 4.97
N SER A 81 5.55 -7.55 5.99
CA SER A 81 4.57 -7.12 6.98
C SER A 81 5.25 -6.67 8.30
N GLY A 82 4.85 -5.52 8.85
CA GLY A 82 5.33 -5.03 10.15
C GLY A 82 6.83 -4.76 10.21
N VAL A 83 7.42 -4.32 9.09
CA VAL A 83 8.87 -4.11 8.95
C VAL A 83 9.24 -2.62 9.07
N ASN A 84 10.46 -2.35 9.56
CA ASN A 84 10.97 -0.99 9.62
C ASN A 84 11.59 -0.55 8.29
N LEU A 85 11.09 0.55 7.71
CA LEU A 85 11.66 1.20 6.54
C LEU A 85 12.41 2.47 6.95
N ASN A 86 13.68 2.32 7.36
CA ASN A 86 14.49 3.41 7.91
C ASN A 86 15.35 4.08 6.82
N VAL A 87 14.82 5.13 6.20
CA VAL A 87 15.42 5.72 4.98
C VAL A 87 16.21 6.99 5.25
N ASP A 88 15.64 7.91 6.05
CA ASP A 88 16.27 9.18 6.38
C ASP A 88 15.80 9.70 7.75
N LYS A 89 16.65 9.50 8.76
CA LYS A 89 16.38 9.94 10.14
C LYS A 89 16.24 11.46 10.27
N LYS A 90 16.99 12.24 9.47
CA LYS A 90 16.96 13.71 9.53
C LYS A 90 15.61 14.23 9.04
N LYS A 91 15.08 13.62 7.97
CA LYS A 91 13.73 13.92 7.44
C LYS A 91 12.59 13.22 8.18
N GLY A 92 12.91 12.42 9.19
CA GLY A 92 11.94 11.66 9.97
C GLY A 92 11.29 10.48 9.25
N LEU A 93 11.85 10.08 8.11
CA LEU A 93 11.43 8.95 7.28
C LEU A 93 12.00 7.64 7.85
N ILE A 94 11.56 7.30 9.07
CA ILE A 94 11.96 6.12 9.81
C ILE A 94 10.76 5.51 10.56
N GLY A 95 10.80 4.20 10.74
CA GLY A 95 9.82 3.44 11.52
C GLY A 95 9.10 2.36 10.73
N GLU A 96 8.11 1.79 11.40
CA GLU A 96 7.36 0.63 10.94
C GLU A 96 6.36 0.98 9.82
N CYS A 97 6.32 0.12 8.82
CA CYS A 97 5.28 0.04 7.80
C CYS A 97 4.46 -1.22 8.04
N ASP A 98 3.13 -1.10 7.94
CA ASP A 98 2.24 -2.24 8.09
C ASP A 98 2.51 -3.24 6.96
N PHE A 99 2.56 -2.77 5.71
CA PHE A 99 3.01 -3.56 4.57
C PHE A 99 3.87 -2.75 3.60
N VAL A 100 4.98 -3.36 3.17
CA VAL A 100 5.83 -2.90 2.08
C VAL A 100 5.81 -3.95 0.98
N LEU A 101 5.42 -3.56 -0.23
CA LEU A 101 5.43 -4.44 -1.40
C LEU A 101 6.61 -4.08 -2.31
N SER A 102 7.43 -5.09 -2.62
CA SER A 102 8.63 -4.93 -3.44
C SER A 102 8.59 -5.85 -4.66
N LEU A 103 8.96 -5.36 -5.84
CA LEU A 103 9.07 -6.17 -7.07
C LEU A 103 10.36 -7.00 -7.04
N SER A 104 10.48 -7.87 -6.04
CA SER A 104 11.56 -8.82 -5.84
C SER A 104 10.96 -10.07 -5.21
N ARG A 105 11.62 -11.22 -5.41
CA ARG A 105 11.23 -12.49 -4.75
C ARG A 105 11.88 -12.64 -3.37
N ILE A 106 12.74 -11.70 -2.97
CA ILE A 106 13.46 -11.73 -1.69
C ILE A 106 12.50 -11.37 -0.56
N THR A 107 12.50 -12.17 0.52
CA THR A 107 11.57 -11.99 1.66
C THR A 107 12.30 -11.68 2.97
N GLU A 108 13.59 -12.02 3.07
CA GLU A 108 14.44 -11.87 4.24
C GLU A 108 14.69 -10.39 4.61
N PHE A 109 14.69 -9.51 3.62
CA PHE A 109 14.81 -8.06 3.79
C PHE A 109 14.07 -7.33 2.67
N ILE A 110 13.74 -6.05 2.90
CA ILE A 110 13.12 -5.20 1.89
C ILE A 110 14.12 -4.96 0.76
N ASP A 111 13.83 -5.55 -0.39
CA ASP A 111 14.59 -5.34 -1.62
C ASP A 111 13.92 -4.29 -2.53
N ILE A 112 14.64 -3.81 -3.54
CA ILE A 112 14.13 -2.85 -4.52
C ILE A 112 13.58 -3.54 -5.76
N PRO A 113 12.67 -2.87 -6.48
CA PRO A 113 11.98 -1.63 -6.12
C PRO A 113 10.79 -1.87 -5.19
N VAL A 114 10.66 -1.06 -4.14
CA VAL A 114 9.40 -0.91 -3.39
C VAL A 114 8.40 -0.20 -4.28
N PHE A 115 7.24 -0.78 -4.57
CA PHE A 115 6.28 -0.19 -5.51
C PHE A 115 4.96 0.23 -4.87
N CYS A 116 4.63 -0.33 -3.70
CA CYS A 116 3.40 -0.02 -2.98
C CYS A 116 3.58 -0.11 -1.46
N ILE A 117 2.87 0.77 -0.74
CA ILE A 117 2.73 0.76 0.72
C ILE A 117 1.26 0.56 1.08
N VAL A 118 0.97 -0.31 2.05
CA VAL A 118 -0.38 -0.43 2.62
C VAL A 118 -0.30 -0.15 4.11
N GLU A 119 -1.14 0.76 4.58
CA GLU A 119 -1.22 1.22 5.98
C GLU A 119 -2.64 1.01 6.51
N ALA A 120 -2.80 0.23 7.57
CA ALA A 120 -4.11 0.04 8.17
C ALA A 120 -4.36 1.01 9.33
N LYS A 121 -5.64 1.27 9.56
CA LYS A 121 -6.16 2.10 10.64
C LYS A 121 -7.31 1.39 11.33
N LYS A 122 -7.53 1.74 12.60
CA LYS A 122 -8.65 1.15 13.35
C LYS A 122 -10.01 1.55 12.81
N GLN A 123 -10.16 2.83 12.47
CA GLN A 123 -11.46 3.45 12.15
C GLN A 123 -11.35 4.64 11.20
N ASP A 124 -10.27 5.42 11.27
CA ASP A 124 -10.14 6.67 10.53
C ASP A 124 -9.08 6.55 9.42
N ILE A 125 -9.54 6.59 8.17
CA ILE A 125 -8.67 6.60 6.98
C ILE A 125 -7.83 7.87 6.91
N GLU A 126 -8.43 9.03 7.20
CA GLU A 126 -7.77 10.33 7.08
C GLU A 126 -6.58 10.43 8.03
N ALA A 127 -6.71 9.86 9.23
CA ALA A 127 -5.61 9.71 10.19
C ALA A 127 -4.44 8.86 9.66
N GLY A 128 -4.65 8.01 8.65
CA GLY A 128 -3.61 7.18 8.03
C GLY A 128 -2.93 7.80 6.82
N LEU A 129 -3.55 8.78 6.15
CA LEU A 129 -3.02 9.38 4.91
C LEU A 129 -1.64 9.99 5.10
N GLY A 130 -1.42 10.73 6.19
CA GLY A 130 -0.11 11.34 6.49
C GLY A 130 0.99 10.31 6.69
N LYS A 131 0.72 9.25 7.45
CA LYS A 131 1.69 8.16 7.66
C LYS A 131 1.99 7.43 6.35
N CYS A 132 0.97 7.03 5.61
CA CYS A 132 1.11 6.35 4.32
C CYS A 132 1.90 7.20 3.31
N ALA A 133 1.53 8.48 3.13
CA ALA A 133 2.24 9.39 2.22
C ALA A 133 3.71 9.58 2.61
N SER A 134 4.02 9.70 3.91
CA SER A 134 5.40 9.79 4.37
C SER A 134 6.20 8.50 4.11
N GLN A 135 5.58 7.33 4.27
CA GLN A 135 6.18 6.04 3.91
C GLN A 135 6.42 5.95 2.39
N MET A 136 5.48 6.40 1.56
CA MET A 136 5.64 6.45 0.09
C MET A 136 6.83 7.34 -0.32
N VAL A 137 6.98 8.51 0.31
CA VAL A 137 8.16 9.38 0.11
C VAL A 137 9.45 8.66 0.54
N GLY A 138 9.43 7.95 1.66
CA GLY A 138 10.50 7.08 2.12
C GLY A 138 10.87 6.03 1.07
N SER A 139 9.89 5.28 0.55
CA SER A 139 10.05 4.26 -0.48
C SER A 139 10.66 4.82 -1.76
N ARG A 140 10.20 5.99 -2.21
CA ARG A 140 10.79 6.69 -3.37
C ARG A 140 12.28 6.97 -3.15
N ILE A 141 12.66 7.51 -2.00
CA ILE A 141 14.06 7.80 -1.69
C ILE A 141 14.88 6.50 -1.56
N PHE A 142 14.30 5.46 -0.96
CA PHE A 142 14.92 4.13 -0.84
C PHE A 142 15.23 3.54 -2.23
N ASN A 143 14.27 3.59 -3.14
CA ASN A 143 14.42 3.15 -4.53
C ASN A 143 15.46 3.97 -5.31
N GLN A 144 15.48 5.29 -5.12
CA GLN A 144 16.43 6.19 -5.78
C GLN A 144 17.87 5.92 -5.33
N LYS A 145 18.10 5.72 -4.03
CA LYS A 145 19.44 5.41 -3.48
C LYS A 145 20.06 4.13 -4.06
N ARG A 146 19.23 3.22 -4.60
CA ARG A 146 19.65 1.94 -5.17
C ARG A 146 19.41 1.85 -6.69
N ASN A 147 19.15 2.98 -7.35
CA ASN A 147 19.03 3.09 -8.83
C ASN A 147 17.99 2.16 -9.48
N SER A 148 16.85 1.90 -8.84
CA SER A 148 15.84 0.95 -9.35
C SER A 148 15.06 1.43 -10.59
N GLY A 149 15.19 2.69 -11.00
CA GLY A 149 14.47 3.27 -12.15
C GLY A 149 12.97 3.54 -11.93
N ILE A 150 12.34 2.95 -10.92
CA ILE A 150 10.93 3.21 -10.58
C ILE A 150 10.80 4.52 -9.80
N LYS A 151 9.97 5.44 -10.34
CA LYS A 151 9.72 6.77 -9.77
C LYS A 151 8.36 6.90 -9.10
N ILE A 152 7.42 6.05 -9.48
CA ILE A 152 6.05 6.07 -8.99
C ILE A 152 5.95 5.10 -7.81
N ILE A 153 5.26 5.50 -6.75
CA ILE A 153 4.95 4.66 -5.60
C ILE A 153 3.45 4.73 -5.38
N PHE A 154 2.80 3.58 -5.30
CA PHE A 154 1.39 3.52 -4.88
C PHE A 154 1.29 3.41 -3.37
N GLY A 155 0.16 3.85 -2.85
CA GLY A 155 -0.18 3.80 -1.44
C GLY A 155 -1.60 3.32 -1.28
N CYS A 156 -1.90 2.72 -0.15
CA CYS A 156 -3.25 2.39 0.24
C CYS A 156 -3.40 2.59 1.73
N VAL A 157 -4.48 3.25 2.13
CA VAL A 157 -4.92 3.34 3.52
C VAL A 157 -6.23 2.59 3.66
N THR A 158 -6.34 1.79 4.70
CA THR A 158 -7.54 0.97 4.90
C THR A 158 -7.95 0.86 6.37
N THR A 159 -9.25 0.80 6.62
CA THR A 159 -9.82 0.37 7.91
C THR A 159 -10.15 -1.12 7.92
N GLY A 160 -9.83 -1.85 6.85
CA GLY A 160 -10.33 -3.18 6.54
C GLY A 160 -11.77 -3.20 6.04
N ALA A 161 -12.57 -2.18 6.35
CA ALA A 161 -13.92 -2.00 5.80
C ALA A 161 -13.93 -1.08 4.57
N GLU A 162 -13.14 0.00 4.64
CA GLU A 162 -12.95 1.00 3.59
C GLU A 162 -11.49 1.02 3.15
N TRP A 163 -11.25 1.32 1.88
CA TRP A 163 -9.95 1.36 1.24
C TRP A 163 -9.86 2.62 0.36
N ARG A 164 -8.78 3.39 0.55
CA ARG A 164 -8.46 4.58 -0.24
C ARG A 164 -7.05 4.44 -0.79
N PHE A 165 -6.88 4.72 -2.08
CA PHE A 165 -5.62 4.53 -2.78
C PHE A 165 -4.94 5.87 -3.11
N LEU A 166 -3.62 5.85 -3.12
CA LEU A 166 -2.77 6.99 -3.42
C LEU A 166 -1.76 6.64 -4.49
N LYS A 167 -1.30 7.66 -5.21
CA LYS A 167 -0.18 7.58 -6.15
C LYS A 167 0.75 8.76 -5.90
N LEU A 168 2.01 8.48 -5.59
CA LEU A 168 3.09 9.46 -5.54
C LEU A 168 3.85 9.38 -6.86
N GLN A 169 3.81 10.46 -7.64
CA GLN A 169 4.52 10.58 -8.90
C GLN A 169 5.14 11.97 -8.97
N ASP A 170 6.45 12.04 -9.18
CA ASP A 170 7.18 13.31 -9.16
C ASP A 170 6.83 14.08 -7.86
N GLU A 171 6.63 15.38 -7.89
CA GLU A 171 6.21 16.18 -6.74
C GLU A 171 4.70 16.14 -6.49
N LYS A 172 3.97 15.13 -6.97
CA LYS A 172 2.51 15.04 -6.83
C LYS A 172 2.09 13.87 -5.97
N LEU A 173 1.32 14.15 -4.93
CA LEU A 173 0.58 13.17 -4.15
C LEU A 173 -0.88 13.18 -4.59
N LEU A 174 -1.27 12.13 -5.29
CA LEU A 174 -2.61 11.98 -5.83
C LEU A 174 -3.39 11.03 -4.92
N LEU A 175 -4.56 11.46 -4.47
CA LEU A 175 -5.53 10.63 -3.74
C LEU A 175 -6.63 10.25 -4.72
N ASP A 176 -6.97 8.97 -4.76
CA ASP A 176 -8.09 8.52 -5.59
C ASP A 176 -9.39 9.22 -5.17
N SER A 177 -10.18 9.64 -6.16
CA SER A 177 -11.48 10.25 -5.90
C SER A 177 -12.46 9.24 -5.33
N ASP A 178 -12.30 7.99 -5.72
CA ASP A 178 -13.19 6.88 -5.41
C ASP A 178 -12.80 6.21 -4.09
N GLU A 179 -13.79 5.59 -3.45
CA GLU A 179 -13.64 4.82 -2.22
C GLU A 179 -14.08 3.39 -2.49
N TYR A 180 -13.34 2.44 -1.94
CA TYR A 180 -13.62 1.02 -2.14
C TYR A 180 -13.97 0.36 -0.82
N TYR A 181 -14.94 -0.55 -0.85
CA TYR A 181 -15.48 -1.17 0.35
C TYR A 181 -15.29 -2.69 0.31
N ILE A 182 -15.07 -3.28 1.47
CA ILE A 182 -14.82 -4.72 1.62
C ILE A 182 -16.00 -5.59 1.18
N SER A 183 -17.20 -5.02 1.11
CA SER A 183 -18.38 -5.66 0.51
C SER A 183 -18.21 -5.95 -0.98
N ASN A 184 -17.29 -5.25 -1.66
CA ASN A 184 -16.89 -5.47 -3.03
C ASN A 184 -15.39 -5.80 -3.12
N VAL A 185 -14.98 -6.87 -2.43
CA VAL A 185 -13.56 -7.29 -2.38
C VAL A 185 -12.96 -7.52 -3.77
N ASP A 186 -13.75 -8.01 -4.72
CA ASP A 186 -13.30 -8.28 -6.08
C ASP A 186 -12.84 -7.00 -6.81
N GLU A 187 -13.45 -5.85 -6.51
CA GLU A 187 -13.04 -4.55 -7.02
C GLU A 187 -11.73 -4.07 -6.37
N ILE A 188 -11.57 -4.27 -5.06
CA ILE A 188 -10.31 -3.97 -4.36
C ILE A 188 -9.17 -4.80 -4.95
N ILE A 189 -9.42 -6.09 -5.23
CA ILE A 189 -8.46 -6.97 -5.90
C ILE A 189 -8.15 -6.42 -7.30
N GLY A 190 -9.17 -5.98 -8.04
CA GLY A 190 -9.01 -5.32 -9.34
C GLY A 190 -8.10 -4.09 -9.29
N VAL A 191 -8.27 -3.20 -8.30
CA VAL A 191 -7.41 -2.03 -8.11
C VAL A 191 -5.95 -2.42 -7.86
N PHE A 192 -5.71 -3.37 -6.94
CA PHE A 192 -4.35 -3.86 -6.70
C PHE A 192 -3.77 -4.53 -7.95
N GLN A 193 -4.58 -5.22 -8.74
CA GLN A 193 -4.12 -5.80 -10.00
C GLN A 193 -3.73 -4.74 -11.02
N GLU A 194 -4.46 -3.62 -11.12
CA GLU A 194 -4.07 -2.48 -11.97
C GLU A 194 -2.73 -1.87 -11.52
N ILE A 195 -2.51 -1.75 -10.21
CA ILE A 195 -1.21 -1.34 -9.64
C ILE A 195 -0.11 -2.31 -10.08
N VAL A 196 -0.31 -3.62 -9.96
CA VAL A 196 0.70 -4.61 -10.38
C VAL A 196 0.91 -4.59 -11.90
N ASN A 197 -0.16 -4.46 -12.69
CA ASN A 197 -0.11 -4.36 -14.15
C ASN A 197 0.71 -3.15 -14.62
N PHE A 198 0.58 -2.01 -13.93
CA PHE A 198 1.38 -0.81 -14.18
C PHE A 198 2.89 -1.12 -14.18
N TYR A 199 3.34 -2.05 -13.34
CA TYR A 199 4.75 -2.40 -13.22
C TYR A 199 5.22 -3.59 -14.06
N LYS A 200 4.31 -4.39 -14.64
CA LYS A 200 4.69 -5.54 -15.49
C LYS A 200 5.69 -5.19 -16.63
N PRO A 201 5.61 -4.02 -17.30
CA PRO A 201 6.62 -3.63 -18.29
C PRO A 201 8.03 -3.50 -17.73
N TYR A 202 8.19 -3.10 -16.46
CA TYR A 202 9.49 -2.94 -15.80
C TYR A 202 10.13 -4.28 -15.44
N LEU A 203 9.33 -5.35 -15.33
CA LEU A 203 9.82 -6.71 -15.05
C LEU A 203 10.35 -7.43 -16.30
N LYS A 204 9.91 -7.02 -17.50
CA LYS A 204 10.35 -7.64 -18.77
C LYS A 204 11.75 -7.22 -19.23
N GLY A 205 12.37 -6.26 -18.53
CA GLY A 205 13.71 -5.75 -18.80
C GLY A 205 14.78 -6.24 -17.82
N GLN A 206 14.46 -7.20 -16.96
CA GLN A 206 15.38 -7.86 -16.04
C GLN A 206 15.73 -9.27 -16.52
#